data_AF-A0A5R8N3N4-F1
#
_entry.id   AF-A0A5R8N3N4-F1
#
_cell.length_a   1.000
_cell.length_b   1.000
_cell.length_c   1.000
_cell.angle_alpha   90.00
_cell.angle_beta   90.00
_cell.angle_gamma   90.00
#
_symmetry.space_group_name_H-M   'P 1'
#
loop_
_entity.id
_entity.type
_entity.pdbx_description
1 polymer ?
#
loop_
_entity_poly.entity_id
_entity_poly.type
_entity_poly.pdbx_seq_one_letter_code
_entity_poly.pdbx_strand_id
1 'polypeptide(L)'
;MAQVLAIVRQVSTREHVALASELAELVGRRIVDPLEILFGSDEQVEPVRARLRIEAEVWAAQLLGPDESLAVRTAARLVAALFPGDGPFDPPDEWWRTAFGRAVARRAGHPGKEAVPFATAGAMLGITRQGVHDLVKRAKLDRHPGGGVSTRSIRERLNQPQEHHAARRHHH
;
A
#
# COMPACT_ATOMS: atom_id res chain seq x y z
N MET A 1 -18.98 16.28 -15.94
CA MET A 1 -19.03 15.07 -15.08
C MET A 1 -18.52 13.79 -15.76
N ALA A 2 -18.86 13.53 -17.04
CA ALA A 2 -18.39 12.32 -17.75
C ALA A 2 -16.85 12.18 -17.85
N GLN A 3 -16.13 13.28 -18.07
CA GLN A 3 -14.67 13.27 -18.18
C GLN A 3 -13.95 12.98 -16.86
N VAL A 4 -14.49 13.45 -15.73
CA VAL A 4 -13.97 13.15 -14.38
C VAL A 4 -14.18 11.68 -14.04
N LEU A 5 -15.35 11.11 -14.36
CA LEU A 5 -15.62 9.68 -14.17
C LEU A 5 -14.68 8.81 -15.03
N ALA A 6 -14.40 9.21 -16.27
CA ALA A 6 -13.49 8.49 -17.16
C ALA A 6 -12.04 8.50 -16.64
N ILE A 7 -11.57 9.64 -16.12
CA ILE A 7 -10.23 9.77 -15.52
C ILE A 7 -10.13 8.94 -14.24
N VAL A 8 -11.12 9.03 -13.32
CA VAL A 8 -11.15 8.22 -12.09
C VAL A 8 -11.16 6.72 -12.42
N ARG A 9 -11.94 6.31 -13.43
CA ARG A 9 -11.99 4.92 -13.89
C ARG A 9 -10.67 4.46 -14.52
N GLN A 10 -10.02 5.29 -15.34
CA GLN A 10 -8.71 4.98 -15.93
C GLN A 10 -7.59 4.91 -14.89
N VAL A 11 -7.60 5.80 -13.89
CA VAL A 11 -6.66 5.78 -12.77
C VAL A 11 -6.85 4.49 -11.96
N SER A 12 -8.10 4.11 -11.67
CA SER A 12 -8.39 2.84 -10.99
C SER A 12 -7.89 1.62 -11.77
N THR A 13 -8.03 1.60 -13.10
CA THR A 13 -7.51 0.50 -13.93
C THR A 13 -5.98 0.47 -13.93
N ARG A 14 -5.31 1.62 -14.03
CA ARG A 14 -3.84 1.67 -13.99
C ARG A 14 -3.29 1.26 -12.62
N GLU A 15 -3.92 1.72 -11.53
CA GLU A 15 -3.58 1.30 -10.17
C GLU A 15 -3.79 -0.20 -9.97
N HIS A 16 -4.89 -0.74 -10.49
CA HIS A 16 -5.18 -2.17 -10.45
C HIS A 16 -4.10 -2.98 -11.18
N VAL A 17 -3.79 -2.66 -12.44
CA VAL A 17 -2.78 -3.38 -13.23
C VAL A 17 -1.41 -3.32 -12.54
N ALA A 18 -1.00 -2.13 -12.07
CA ALA A 18 0.28 -1.98 -11.37
C ALA A 18 0.34 -2.84 -10.09
N LEU A 19 -0.74 -2.87 -9.31
CA LEU A 19 -0.82 -3.67 -8.09
C LEU A 19 -0.84 -5.17 -8.38
N ALA A 20 -1.62 -5.61 -9.36
CA ALA A 20 -1.70 -7.02 -9.74
C ALA A 20 -0.35 -7.54 -10.26
N SER A 21 0.32 -6.80 -11.15
CA SER A 21 1.66 -7.17 -11.63
C SER A 21 2.67 -7.22 -10.49
N GLU A 22 2.71 -6.21 -9.63
CA GLU A 22 3.64 -6.19 -8.49
C GLU A 22 3.37 -7.35 -7.51
N LEU A 23 2.10 -7.68 -7.23
CA LEU A 23 1.76 -8.81 -6.36
C LEU A 23 2.20 -10.14 -6.96
N ALA A 24 1.97 -10.35 -8.27
CA ALA A 24 2.42 -11.56 -8.95
C ALA A 24 3.95 -11.70 -8.91
N GLU A 25 4.69 -10.62 -9.18
CA GLU A 25 6.16 -10.62 -9.10
C GLU A 25 6.65 -10.86 -7.67
N LEU A 26 6.05 -10.20 -6.68
CA LEU A 26 6.47 -10.31 -5.28
C LEU A 26 6.25 -11.71 -4.72
N VAL A 27 5.07 -12.29 -4.97
CA VAL A 27 4.71 -13.64 -4.51
C VAL A 27 5.51 -14.68 -5.31
N GLY A 28 5.69 -14.47 -6.61
CA GLY A 28 6.54 -15.31 -7.45
C GLY A 28 7.94 -15.42 -6.85
N ARG A 29 8.60 -14.28 -6.65
CA ARG A 29 9.96 -14.20 -6.12
C ARG A 29 10.12 -14.76 -4.71
N ARG A 30 9.12 -14.58 -3.83
CA ARG A 30 9.25 -14.96 -2.42
C ARG A 30 8.73 -16.35 -2.08
N ILE A 31 7.86 -16.91 -2.91
CA ILE A 31 7.18 -18.17 -2.61
C ILE A 31 7.40 -19.17 -3.73
N VAL A 32 7.10 -18.80 -4.98
CA VAL A 32 7.12 -19.75 -6.11
C VAL A 32 8.54 -20.09 -6.55
N ASP A 33 9.42 -19.10 -6.70
CA ASP A 33 10.81 -19.32 -7.11
C ASP A 33 11.58 -20.18 -6.08
N PRO A 34 11.43 -20.00 -4.75
CA PRO A 34 11.96 -20.95 -3.79
C PRO A 34 11.43 -22.39 -3.93
N LEU A 35 10.15 -22.58 -4.25
CA LEU A 35 9.60 -23.92 -4.49
C LEU A 35 10.21 -24.56 -5.74
N GLU A 36 10.41 -23.78 -6.81
CA GLU A 36 11.10 -24.25 -8.02
C GLU A 36 12.52 -24.74 -7.69
N ILE A 37 13.26 -23.97 -6.90
CA ILE A 37 14.61 -24.34 -6.46
C ILE A 37 14.59 -25.64 -5.64
N LEU A 38 13.63 -25.79 -4.73
CA LEU A 38 13.53 -26.97 -3.86
C LEU A 38 13.09 -28.22 -4.61
N PHE A 39 12.19 -28.09 -5.59
CA PHE A 39 11.70 -29.21 -6.38
C PHE A 39 12.60 -29.55 -7.57
N GLY A 40 13.46 -28.62 -7.99
CA GLY A 40 14.40 -28.80 -9.09
C GLY A 40 13.72 -28.94 -10.46
N SER A 41 12.47 -28.48 -10.60
CA SER A 41 11.71 -28.53 -11.84
C SER A 41 10.67 -27.43 -11.93
N ASP A 42 10.69 -26.69 -13.04
CA ASP A 42 9.69 -25.67 -13.37
C ASP A 42 8.30 -26.28 -13.67
N GLU A 43 8.27 -27.50 -14.23
CA GLU A 43 7.02 -28.17 -14.62
C GLU A 43 6.06 -28.35 -13.43
N GLN A 44 6.60 -28.55 -12.22
CA GLN A 44 5.82 -28.73 -11.00
C GLN A 44 5.25 -27.40 -10.45
N VAL A 45 5.87 -26.27 -10.76
CA VAL A 45 5.46 -24.96 -10.25
C VAL A 45 4.71 -24.12 -11.27
N GLU A 46 4.76 -24.44 -12.56
CA GLU A 46 4.05 -23.68 -13.61
C GLU A 46 2.52 -23.59 -13.38
N PRO A 47 1.81 -24.66 -12.93
CA PRO A 47 0.40 -24.53 -12.56
C PRO A 47 0.17 -23.53 -11.42
N VAL A 48 1.11 -23.43 -10.48
CA VAL A 48 1.08 -22.47 -9.37
C VAL A 48 1.31 -21.04 -9.91
N ARG A 49 2.26 -20.84 -10.82
CA ARG A 49 2.49 -19.54 -11.50
C ARG A 49 1.24 -19.09 -12.26
N ALA A 50 0.60 -20.00 -13.00
CA ALA A 50 -0.64 -19.70 -13.71
C ALA A 50 -1.76 -19.28 -12.75
N ARG A 51 -1.94 -20.00 -11.63
CA ARG A 51 -2.94 -19.62 -10.62
C ARG A 51 -2.61 -18.29 -9.94
N LEU A 52 -1.33 -18.04 -9.65
CA LEU A 52 -0.87 -16.80 -9.02
C LEU A 52 -1.25 -15.56 -9.84
N ARG A 53 -1.13 -15.61 -11.17
CA ARG A 53 -1.54 -14.50 -12.04
C ARG A 53 -3.03 -14.14 -11.83
N ILE A 54 -3.90 -15.14 -11.71
CA ILE A 54 -5.34 -14.94 -11.45
C ILE A 54 -5.57 -14.40 -10.04
N GLU A 55 -4.92 -14.99 -9.04
CA GLU A 55 -5.07 -14.55 -7.64
C GLU A 55 -4.58 -13.13 -7.42
N ALA A 56 -3.51 -12.71 -8.10
CA ALA A 56 -3.01 -11.35 -8.02
C ALA A 56 -4.04 -10.31 -8.50
N GLU A 57 -4.78 -10.62 -9.58
CA GLU A 57 -5.90 -9.80 -10.06
C GLU A 57 -7.03 -9.73 -9.01
N VAL A 58 -7.37 -10.86 -8.40
CA VAL A 58 -8.39 -10.94 -7.35
C VAL A 58 -7.99 -10.12 -6.12
N TRP A 59 -6.74 -10.26 -5.65
CA TRP A 59 -6.25 -9.50 -4.50
C TRP A 59 -6.16 -8.01 -4.79
N ALA A 60 -5.74 -7.61 -6.00
CA ALA A 60 -5.76 -6.20 -6.40
C ALA A 60 -7.19 -5.64 -6.37
N ALA A 61 -8.17 -6.36 -6.90
CA ALA A 61 -9.59 -5.96 -6.84
C ALA A 61 -10.08 -5.82 -5.40
N GLN A 62 -9.72 -6.76 -4.52
CA GLN A 62 -10.09 -6.71 -3.10
C GLN A 62 -9.45 -5.53 -2.37
N LEU A 63 -8.16 -5.27 -2.61
CA LEU A 63 -7.41 -4.19 -1.98
C LEU A 63 -7.84 -2.80 -2.46
N LEU A 64 -8.32 -2.68 -3.70
CA LEU A 64 -8.80 -1.41 -4.27
C LEU A 64 -10.32 -1.25 -4.17
N GLY A 65 -11.04 -2.32 -3.84
CA GLY A 65 -12.50 -2.35 -3.76
C GLY A 65 -13.09 -1.53 -2.60
N PRO A 66 -14.42 -1.39 -2.57
CA PRO A 66 -15.13 -0.61 -1.56
C PRO A 66 -15.28 -1.32 -0.20
N ASP A 67 -15.13 -2.65 -0.15
CA ASP A 67 -15.22 -3.42 1.11
C ASP A 67 -13.94 -3.27 1.92
N GLU A 68 -13.96 -2.33 2.87
CA GLU A 68 -12.81 -2.05 3.74
C GLU A 68 -12.40 -3.25 4.60
N SER A 69 -13.37 -4.04 5.08
CA SER A 69 -13.07 -5.19 5.95
C SER A 69 -12.36 -6.29 5.16
N LEU A 70 -12.80 -6.54 3.93
CA LEU A 70 -12.13 -7.47 3.03
C LEU A 70 -10.73 -6.96 2.65
N ALA A 71 -10.60 -5.68 2.30
CA ALA A 71 -9.32 -5.07 1.94
C ALA A 71 -8.28 -5.17 3.07
N VAL A 72 -8.68 -4.88 4.31
CA VAL A 72 -7.81 -5.00 5.50
C VAL A 72 -7.38 -6.46 5.72
N ARG A 73 -8.32 -7.42 5.66
CA ARG A 73 -7.98 -8.85 5.82
C ARG A 73 -7.05 -9.35 4.72
N THR A 74 -7.28 -8.96 3.47
CA THR A 74 -6.41 -9.32 2.34
C THR A 74 -5.02 -8.73 2.52
N ALA A 75 -4.90 -7.45 2.90
CA ALA A 75 -3.62 -6.82 3.19
C ALA A 75 -2.87 -7.54 4.31
N ALA A 76 -3.53 -7.82 5.44
CA ALA A 76 -2.92 -8.50 6.57
C ALA A 76 -2.42 -9.91 6.21
N ARG A 77 -3.24 -10.70 5.48
CA ARG A 77 -2.86 -12.04 5.03
C ARG A 77 -1.65 -12.02 4.10
N LEU A 78 -1.62 -11.09 3.13
CA LEU A 78 -0.51 -10.97 2.19
C LEU A 78 0.77 -10.51 2.89
N VAL A 79 0.69 -9.55 3.81
CA VAL A 79 1.85 -9.11 4.60
C VAL A 79 2.40 -10.26 5.42
N ALA A 80 1.55 -10.99 6.14
CA ALA A 80 1.97 -12.14 6.96
C ALA A 80 2.63 -13.25 6.13
N ALA A 81 2.11 -13.53 4.93
CA ALA A 81 2.67 -14.56 4.06
C ALA A 81 3.99 -14.14 3.37
N LEU A 82 4.11 -12.86 2.98
CA LEU A 82 5.22 -12.38 2.14
C LEU A 82 6.38 -11.77 2.90
N PHE A 83 6.20 -11.49 4.20
CA PHE A 83 7.24 -10.97 5.08
C PHE A 83 7.32 -11.85 6.32
N PRO A 84 7.65 -13.14 6.14
CA PRO A 84 7.78 -14.05 7.27
C PRO A 84 9.01 -13.63 8.09
N GLY A 85 8.84 -13.60 9.41
CA GLY A 85 9.90 -13.32 10.36
C GLY A 85 9.34 -13.29 11.77
N ASP A 86 10.19 -13.60 12.75
CA ASP A 86 9.83 -13.56 14.16
C ASP A 86 9.83 -12.13 14.74
N GLY A 87 10.31 -11.16 13.95
CA GLY A 87 10.33 -9.76 14.29
C GLY A 87 9.09 -9.00 13.80
N PRO A 88 8.88 -7.76 14.27
CA PRO A 88 7.84 -6.89 13.74
C PRO A 88 8.01 -6.67 12.24
N PHE A 89 6.89 -6.52 11.53
CA PHE A 89 6.88 -6.04 10.16
C PHE A 89 7.55 -4.65 10.12
N ASP A 90 8.72 -4.55 9.49
CA ASP A 90 9.50 -3.31 9.42
C ASP A 90 10.14 -3.17 8.03
N PRO A 91 9.33 -2.93 6.98
CA PRO A 91 9.84 -2.78 5.63
C PRO A 91 10.62 -1.47 5.51
N PRO A 92 11.58 -1.38 4.57
CA PRO A 92 12.30 -0.14 4.33
C PRO A 92 11.38 0.94 3.75
N ASP A 93 11.75 2.21 3.90
CA ASP A 93 10.89 3.34 3.53
C ASP A 93 10.45 3.31 2.05
N GLU A 94 11.31 2.87 1.12
CA GLU A 94 10.98 2.74 -0.30
C GLU A 94 9.85 1.74 -0.58
N TRP A 95 9.64 0.75 0.29
CA TRP A 95 8.56 -0.22 0.12
C TRP A 95 7.18 0.46 0.18
N TRP A 96 7.03 1.48 1.04
CA TRP A 96 5.78 2.24 1.14
C TRP A 96 5.42 2.99 -0.14
N ARG A 97 6.39 3.19 -1.04
CA ARG A 97 6.17 3.82 -2.35
C ARG A 97 5.76 2.83 -3.43
N THR A 98 5.73 1.53 -3.17
CA THR A 98 5.25 0.56 -4.16
C THR A 98 3.72 0.56 -4.23
N ALA A 99 3.12 -0.05 -5.27
CA ALA A 99 1.67 -0.15 -5.35
C ALA A 99 1.11 -0.98 -4.19
N PHE A 100 1.78 -2.07 -3.82
CA PHE A 100 1.37 -2.87 -2.67
C PHE A 100 1.56 -2.12 -1.35
N GLY A 101 2.69 -1.45 -1.14
CA GLY A 101 2.93 -0.65 0.06
C GLY A 101 1.91 0.47 0.26
N ARG A 102 1.55 1.18 -0.82
CA ARG A 102 0.49 2.21 -0.80
C ARG A 102 -0.88 1.62 -0.48
N ALA A 103 -1.22 0.45 -1.04
CA ALA A 103 -2.47 -0.24 -0.73
C ALA A 103 -2.53 -0.63 0.75
N VAL A 104 -1.45 -1.19 1.31
CA VAL A 104 -1.37 -1.52 2.74
C VAL A 104 -1.49 -0.28 3.61
N ALA A 105 -0.77 0.81 3.31
CA ALA A 105 -0.86 2.06 4.05
C ALA A 105 -2.30 2.63 4.05
N ARG A 106 -3.00 2.57 2.91
CA ARG A 106 -4.37 3.07 2.77
C ARG A 106 -5.39 2.23 3.54
N ARG A 107 -5.21 0.91 3.65
CA ARG A 107 -6.19 0.00 4.30
C ARG A 107 -5.87 -0.27 5.76
N ALA A 108 -4.63 -0.65 6.05
CA ALA A 108 -4.21 -1.07 7.37
C ALA A 108 -3.36 -0.02 8.09
N GLY A 109 -2.85 1.01 7.39
CA GLY A 109 -1.77 1.83 7.91
C GLY A 109 -0.48 1.02 7.96
N HIS A 110 0.26 1.10 9.07
CA HIS A 110 1.42 0.29 9.37
C HIS A 110 0.99 -0.93 10.22
N PRO A 111 1.06 -2.16 9.68
CA PRO A 111 0.75 -3.37 10.44
C PRO A 111 1.59 -3.45 11.73
N GLY A 112 0.95 -3.68 12.87
CA GLY A 112 1.64 -3.91 14.16
C GLY A 112 2.26 -2.69 14.83
N LYS A 113 2.10 -1.46 14.31
CA LYS A 113 2.59 -0.23 14.97
C LYS A 113 1.49 0.82 15.09
N GLU A 114 1.29 1.33 16.30
CA GLU A 114 0.34 2.44 16.55
C GLU A 114 0.87 3.79 16.04
N ALA A 115 2.19 3.94 15.98
CA ALA A 115 2.86 5.12 15.47
C ALA A 115 4.15 4.79 14.74
N VAL A 116 4.54 5.67 13.82
CA VAL A 116 5.75 5.54 13.01
C VAL A 116 6.59 6.81 13.06
N PRO A 117 7.91 6.72 12.81
CA PRO A 117 8.75 7.90 12.63
C PRO A 117 8.26 8.81 11.49
N PHE A 118 8.61 10.09 11.55
CA PHE A 118 8.21 11.08 10.53
C PHE A 118 8.70 10.74 9.11
N ALA A 119 9.86 10.06 9.01
CA ALA A 119 10.39 9.60 7.72
C ALA A 119 9.47 8.54 7.09
N THR A 120 9.16 7.48 7.84
CA THR A 120 8.23 6.43 7.42
C THR A 120 6.83 6.96 7.17
N ALA A 121 6.31 7.88 7.99
CA ALA A 121 5.05 8.57 7.72
C ALA A 121 5.08 9.30 6.37
N GLY A 122 6.20 9.95 6.04
CA GLY A 122 6.39 10.63 4.75
C GLY A 122 6.40 9.65 3.59
N ALA A 123 7.07 8.51 3.76
CA ALA A 123 7.10 7.43 2.78
C ALA A 123 5.69 6.85 2.53
N MET A 124 4.94 6.54 3.58
CA MET A 124 3.54 6.06 3.50
C MET A 124 2.61 7.06 2.80
N LEU A 125 2.81 8.36 3.04
CA LEU A 125 2.00 9.42 2.45
C LEU A 125 2.46 9.87 1.06
N GLY A 126 3.64 9.41 0.60
CA GLY A 126 4.24 9.89 -0.65
C GLY A 126 4.69 11.35 -0.59
N ILE A 127 5.06 11.87 0.59
CA ILE A 127 5.51 13.25 0.81
C ILE A 127 6.86 13.29 1.55
N THR A 128 7.45 14.48 1.66
CA THR A 128 8.70 14.64 2.41
C THR A 128 8.46 14.59 3.91
N ARG A 129 9.50 14.24 4.67
CA ARG A 129 9.52 14.34 6.14
C ARG A 129 9.09 15.72 6.63
N GLN A 130 9.55 16.78 5.95
CA GLN A 130 9.15 18.15 6.27
C GLN A 130 7.65 18.38 6.04
N GLY A 131 7.08 17.85 4.95
CA GLY A 131 5.65 17.89 4.70
C GLY A 131 4.84 17.23 5.83
N VAL A 132 5.32 16.12 6.39
CA VAL A 132 4.70 15.49 7.57
C VAL A 132 4.75 16.41 8.79
N HIS A 133 5.89 17.03 9.06
CA HIS A 133 6.01 18.01 10.15
C HIS A 133 5.01 19.16 10.00
N ASP A 134 4.84 19.69 8.79
CA ASP A 134 3.88 20.75 8.51
C ASP A 134 2.44 20.30 8.72
N LEU A 135 2.10 19.06 8.36
CA LEU A 135 0.76 18.50 8.59
C LEU A 135 0.46 18.29 10.07
N VAL A 136 1.43 17.81 10.85
CA VAL A 136 1.28 17.68 12.30
C VAL A 136 1.10 19.05 12.95
N LYS A 137 1.91 20.05 12.56
CA LYS A 137 1.81 21.43 13.07
C LYS A 137 0.43 22.05 12.78
N ARG A 138 -0.21 21.66 11.68
CA ARG A 138 -1.55 22.13 11.27
C ARG A 138 -2.69 21.26 11.79
N ALA A 139 -2.42 20.31 12.69
CA ALA A 139 -3.40 19.35 13.19
C ALA A 139 -4.12 18.55 12.08
N LYS A 140 -3.40 18.26 10.98
CA LYS A 140 -3.87 17.42 9.85
C LYS A 140 -3.34 15.99 9.92
N LEU A 141 -2.45 15.72 10.87
CA LEU A 141 -1.97 14.40 11.28
C LEU A 141 -1.81 14.42 12.80
N ASP A 142 -2.08 13.30 13.45
CA ASP A 142 -2.01 13.19 14.90
C ASP A 142 -0.60 12.81 15.33
N ARG A 143 -0.01 13.60 16.22
CA ARG A 143 1.22 13.21 16.91
C ARG A 143 0.90 12.18 17.98
N HIS A 144 1.63 11.07 17.99
CA HIS A 144 1.44 10.05 19.02
C HIS A 144 2.16 10.44 20.33
N PRO A 145 1.58 10.18 21.53
CA PRO A 145 2.21 10.51 22.81
C PRO A 145 3.60 9.89 23.01
N GLY A 146 3.80 8.65 22.52
CA GLY A 146 5.10 7.96 22.52
C GLY A 146 6.10 8.46 21.47
N GLY A 147 5.77 9.51 20.73
CA GLY A 147 6.58 10.05 19.63
C GLY A 147 6.16 9.54 18.24
N GLY A 148 6.59 10.25 17.20
CA GLY A 148 6.20 9.95 15.81
C GLY A 148 4.77 10.40 15.47
N VAL A 149 4.22 9.78 14.44
CA VAL A 149 2.90 10.08 13.87
C VAL A 149 2.01 8.85 13.99
N SER A 150 0.75 9.04 14.41
CA SER A 150 -0.21 7.95 14.54
C SER A 150 -0.51 7.32 13.19
N THR A 151 -0.37 5.99 13.14
CA THR A 151 -0.72 5.15 11.99
C THR A 151 -2.18 5.34 11.57
N ARG A 152 -3.09 5.48 12.53
CA ARG A 152 -4.51 5.73 12.30
C ARG A 152 -4.72 7.03 11.51
N SER A 153 -4.07 8.11 11.94
CA SER A 153 -4.21 9.42 11.29
C SER A 153 -3.63 9.45 9.87
N ILE A 154 -2.56 8.70 9.61
CA ILE A 154 -1.99 8.52 8.26
C ILE A 154 -3.01 7.83 7.35
N ARG A 155 -3.60 6.73 7.82
CA ARG A 155 -4.64 5.99 7.07
C ARG A 155 -5.86 6.85 6.79
N GLU A 156 -6.36 7.56 7.79
CA GLU A 156 -7.50 8.48 7.63
C GLU A 156 -7.21 9.53 6.57
N ARG A 157 -6.01 10.13 6.60
CA ARG A 157 -5.57 11.10 5.59
C ARG A 157 -5.49 10.52 4.18
N LEU A 158 -4.98 9.30 4.02
CA LEU A 158 -4.89 8.63 2.71
C LEU A 158 -6.26 8.34 2.08
N ASN A 159 -7.31 8.26 2.91
CA ASN A 159 -8.69 8.02 2.49
C ASN A 159 -9.53 9.29 2.38
N GLN A 160 -8.99 10.45 2.77
CA GLN A 160 -9.65 11.73 2.52
C GLN A 160 -9.56 12.08 1.03
N PRO A 161 -10.65 12.57 0.42
CA PRO A 161 -10.58 13.18 -0.91
C PRO A 161 -9.49 14.24 -0.89
N GLN A 162 -8.52 14.17 -1.81
CA GLN A 162 -7.46 15.17 -1.91
C GLN A 162 -8.14 16.54 -2.08
N GLU A 163 -8.06 17.39 -1.05
CA GLU A 163 -8.42 18.80 -1.18
C GLU A 163 -7.53 19.37 -2.29
N HIS A 164 -8.11 19.52 -3.49
CA HIS A 164 -7.44 20.08 -4.66
C HIS A 164 -6.68 21.33 -4.24
N HIS A 165 -5.36 21.34 -4.43
CA HIS A 165 -4.51 22.53 -4.38
C HIS A 165 -4.89 23.52 -5.50
N ALA A 166 -6.09 24.07 -5.43
CA ALA A 166 -6.61 25.13 -6.30
C ALA A 166 -6.87 26.43 -5.51
N ALA A 167 -6.17 26.64 -4.40
CA ALA A 167 -6.15 27.90 -3.67
C ALA A 167 -4.71 28.36 -3.45
N ARG A 168 -4.02 28.69 -4.55
CA ARG A 168 -2.82 29.56 -4.59
C ARG A 168 -2.40 29.82 -6.05
N ARG A 169 -3.24 30.54 -6.78
CA ARG A 169 -2.77 31.57 -7.70
C ARG A 169 -3.35 32.89 -7.19
N HIS A 170 -2.65 33.48 -6.24
CA HIS A 170 -2.83 34.89 -5.92
C HIS A 170 -2.28 35.69 -7.10
N HIS A 171 -3.13 36.58 -7.62
CA HIS A 171 -2.81 37.99 -7.83
C HIS A 171 -1.50 38.30 -8.56
N HIS A 172 -1.62 38.56 -9.87
CA HIS A 172 -1.08 39.78 -10.43
C HIS A 172 -2.00 40.27 -11.55
#